data_AF-A0A0K2UHV0-F1
#
_entry.id   AF-A0A0K2UHV0-F1
#
_cell.length_a   1.000
_cell.length_b   1.000
_cell.length_c   1.000
_cell.angle_alpha   90.00
_cell.angle_beta   90.00
_cell.angle_gamma   90.00
#
_symmetry.space_group_name_H-M   'P 1'
#
loop_
_entity.id
_entity.type
_entity.pdbx_description
1 polymer ?
#
loop_
_entity_poly.entity_id
_entity_poly.type
_entity_poly.pdbx_seq_one_letter_code
_entity_poly.pdbx_strand_id
1 'polypeptide(L)' 'MGSNINFWSKNLWSPENPDLNPLDYSIWWQIEKKAYKVRYPNIDALKTSVNQQWRIM' A
#
# COMPACT_ATOMS: atom_id res chain seq x y z
N MET A 1 -5.60 22.53 17.57
CA MET A 1 -6.87 21.91 17.13
C MET A 1 -6.55 21.06 15.92
N GLY A 2 -6.77 19.75 16.01
CA GLY A 2 -6.27 18.76 15.04
C GLY A 2 -6.85 18.95 13.65
N SER A 3 -5.98 18.85 12.65
CA SER A 3 -6.29 18.87 11.22
C SER A 3 -7.41 17.89 10.89
N ASN A 4 -8.51 18.42 10.35
CA ASN A 4 -9.65 17.67 9.84
C ASN A 4 -9.18 16.92 8.57
N ILE A 5 -8.73 15.67 8.73
CA ILE A 5 -8.39 14.81 7.60
C ILE A 5 -9.72 14.36 7.00
N ASN A 6 -10.13 15.01 5.90
CA ASN A 6 -11.30 14.63 5.14
C ASN A 6 -11.06 13.24 4.51
N PHE A 7 -11.51 12.19 5.18
CA PHE A 7 -11.52 10.85 4.61
C PHE A 7 -12.48 10.79 3.44
N TRP A 8 -12.09 10.08 2.39
CA TRP A 8 -12.96 9.82 1.26
C TRP A 8 -14.13 8.93 1.69
N SER A 9 -15.32 9.24 1.16
CA SER A 9 -16.51 8.42 1.39
C SER A 9 -16.25 6.99 0.90
N LYS A 10 -16.73 6.00 1.65
CA LYS A 10 -16.65 4.57 1.26
C LYS A 10 -17.27 4.31 -0.11
N ASN A 11 -18.25 5.13 -0.51
CA ASN A 11 -18.95 5.00 -1.79
C ASN A 11 -18.23 5.71 -2.94
N LEU A 12 -17.06 6.32 -2.71
CA LEU A 12 -16.28 7.00 -3.76
C LEU A 12 -15.81 6.01 -4.84
N TRP A 13 -15.50 4.77 -4.44
CA TRP A 13 -14.98 3.75 -5.32
C TRP A 13 -15.98 2.61 -5.45
N SER A 14 -16.23 2.18 -6.69
CA SER A 14 -16.99 0.95 -6.93
C SER A 14 -16.24 -0.25 -6.35
N PRO A 15 -16.95 -1.23 -5.77
CA PRO A 15 -16.33 -2.45 -5.27
C PRO A 15 -15.55 -3.17 -6.39
N GLU A 16 -14.48 -3.87 -6.00
CA GLU A 16 -13.68 -4.73 -6.88
C GLU A 16 -12.97 -4.02 -8.04
N ASN A 17 -12.79 -2.70 -7.96
CA ASN A 17 -12.11 -1.94 -9.00
C ASN A 17 -10.73 -1.41 -8.54
N PRO A 18 -9.66 -2.22 -8.65
CA PRO A 18 -8.31 -1.83 -8.21
C PRO A 18 -7.75 -0.64 -9.03
N ASP A 19 -8.20 -0.47 -10.27
CA ASP A 19 -7.76 0.64 -11.14
C ASP A 19 -8.23 2.00 -10.64
N LEU A 20 -9.23 2.03 -9.75
CA LEU A 20 -9.74 3.26 -9.16
C LEU A 20 -9.02 3.65 -7.86
N ASN A 21 -8.24 2.76 -7.23
CA ASN A 21 -7.50 3.10 -6.01
C ASN A 21 -6.07 3.55 -6.33
N PRO A 22 -5.68 4.81 -6.06
CA PRO A 22 -4.31 5.30 -6.25
C PRO A 22 -3.23 4.44 -5.65
N LEU A 23 -3.50 3.84 -4.48
CA LEU A 23 -2.56 2.92 -3.87
C LEU A 23 -2.34 1.69 -4.77
N ASP A 24 -3.41 1.07 -5.25
CA ASP A 24 -3.36 -0.19 -6.00
C ASP A 24 -2.84 0.02 -7.43
N TYR A 25 -3.35 1.02 -8.16
CA TYR A 25 -2.97 1.20 -9.58
C TYR A 25 -1.57 1.78 -9.78
N SER A 26 -1.03 2.55 -8.81
CA SER A 26 0.24 3.28 -9.01
C SER A 26 1.37 2.89 -8.06
N ILE A 27 1.09 2.63 -6.79
CA ILE A 27 2.13 2.47 -5.77
C ILE A 27 2.37 0.99 -5.46
N TRP A 28 1.31 0.21 -5.33
CA TRP A 28 1.36 -1.17 -4.82
C TRP A 28 2.26 -2.06 -5.67
N TRP A 29 2.13 -2.04 -7.00
CA TRP A 29 2.95 -2.87 -7.88
C TRP A 29 4.46 -2.61 -7.73
N GLN A 30 4.86 -1.36 -7.45
CA GLN A 30 6.25 -0.99 -7.25
C GLN A 30 6.80 -1.52 -5.92
N ILE A 31 5.99 -1.42 -4.86
CA ILE A 31 6.32 -1.96 -3.54
C ILE A 31 6.41 -3.48 -3.62
N GLU A 32 5.42 -4.12 -4.23
CA GLU A 32 5.39 -5.57 -4.42
C GLU A 32 6.68 -6.04 -5.11
N LYS A 33 7.02 -5.43 -6.26
CA LYS A 33 8.24 -5.74 -7.02
C LYS A 33 9.53 -5.56 -6.21
N LYS A 34 9.57 -4.60 -5.28
CA LYS A 34 10.78 -4.28 -4.50
C LYS A 34 10.88 -5.02 -3.17
N ALA A 35 9.75 -5.25 -2.50
CA ALA A 35 9.67 -5.85 -1.18
C ALA A 35 9.53 -7.37 -1.23
N TYR A 36 9.06 -7.95 -2.34
CA TYR A 36 8.91 -9.40 -2.50
C TYR A 36 10.05 -10.01 -3.33
N LYS A 37 11.29 -9.58 -3.09
CA LYS A 37 12.46 -10.10 -3.84
C LYS A 37 12.94 -11.46 -3.37
N VAL A 38 12.61 -11.84 -2.13
CA VAL A 38 13.06 -13.08 -1.50
C VAL A 38 11.93 -13.73 -0.71
N ARG A 39 12.07 -15.02 -0.41
CA ARG A 39 11.18 -15.69 0.53
C ARG A 39 11.57 -15.28 1.96
N TYR A 40 10.61 -14.78 2.71
CA TYR A 40 10.81 -14.37 4.10
C TYR A 40 10.53 -15.54 5.07
N PRO A 41 11.26 -15.64 6.19
CA PRO A 41 11.09 -16.72 7.16
C PRO A 41 9.81 -16.58 7.99
N ASN A 42 9.24 -15.38 8.09
CA ASN A 42 8.02 -15.09 8.82
C ASN A 42 7.37 -13.79 8.32
N ILE A 43 6.15 -13.53 8.79
CA ILE A 43 5.35 -12.36 8.40
C ILE A 43 5.99 -11.04 8.85
N ASP A 44 6.68 -11.00 9.99
CA ASP A 44 7.27 -9.76 10.50
C ASP A 44 8.47 -9.30 9.67
N ALA A 45 9.26 -10.25 9.16
CA ALA A 45 10.33 -9.98 8.20
C ALA A 45 9.77 -9.41 6.89
N LEU A 46 8.64 -9.96 6.40
CA LEU A 46 7.95 -9.42 5.23
C LEU A 46 7.41 -8.00 5.48
N LYS A 47 6.71 -7.77 6.60
CA LYS A 47 6.21 -6.45 6.98
C LYS A 47 7.33 -5.42 7.07
N THR A 48 8.48 -5.82 7.64
CA THR A 48 9.66 -4.95 7.73
C THR A 48 10.14 -4.56 6.34
N SER A 49 10.22 -5.51 5.40
CA SER A 49 10.65 -5.21 4.04
C SER A 49 9.67 -4.29 3.30
N VAL A 50 8.36 -4.53 3.40
CA VAL A 50 7.32 -3.66 2.83
C VAL A 50 7.42 -2.24 3.38
N ASN A 51 7.54 -2.09 4.71
CA ASN A 51 7.67 -0.79 5.37
C ASN A 51 8.98 -0.06 4.98
N GLN A 52 10.08 -0.79 4.80
CA GLN A 52 11.34 -0.21 4.32
C GLN A 52 11.18 0.30 2.89
N GLN A 53 10.56 -0.48 1.99
CA GLN A 53 10.35 -0.03 0.61
C GLN A 53 9.40 1.16 0.54
N TRP A 54 8.33 1.19 1.35
CA TRP A 54 7.44 2.35 1.47
C TRP A 54 8.20 3.62 1.90
N ARG A 55 9.12 3.51 2.88
CA ARG A 55 9.88 4.67 3.39
C ARG A 55 10.88 5.27 2.42
N ILE A 56 11.32 4.51 1.41
CA ILE A 56 12.32 4.97 0.43
C ILE A 56 11.71 5.32 -0.93
N MET A 57 10.39 5.19 -1.07
CA MET A 57 9.62 5.71 -2.21
C MET A 57 9.22 7.15 -1.95
#